data_AF-A0A3E2CEY0-F1
#
_entry.id   AF-A0A3E2CEY0-F1
#
_cell.length_a   1.000
_cell.length_b   1.000
_cell.length_c   1.000
_cell.angle_alpha   90.00
_cell.angle_beta   90.00
_cell.angle_gamma   90.00
#
_symmetry.space_group_name_H-M   'P 1'
#
loop_
_entity.id
_entity.type
_entity.pdbx_description
1 polymer ?
#
loop_
_entity_poly.entity_id
_entity_poly.type
_entity_poly.pdbx_seq_one_letter_code
_entity_poly.pdbx_strand_id
1 'polypeptide(L)'
;MAINHNEFKLLTTLLNNKNRSAQLSQRDIASQSGISLGTVNSAIKSAENKNLIETTNELRITEEGMKSLEPYKVRNAIIMAAGFSSRFSPISYEIPKGLIKVRGEVLIERQIKQLNEAGINDITIVVGYKQEQFFYLEDAFNVKIVPNSEYSTRNNNSSIMAVANQLS
;
A
#
# COMPACT_ATOMS: atom_id res chain seq x y z
N MET A 1 -1.90 -7.96 21.17
CA MET A 1 -1.65 -9.41 21.04
C MET A 1 -1.32 -9.71 19.57
N ALA A 2 -0.40 -10.63 19.26
CA ALA A 2 -0.12 -10.97 17.86
C ALA A 2 -1.34 -11.69 17.22
N ILE A 3 -1.79 -11.19 16.08
CA ILE A 3 -2.87 -11.82 15.30
C ILE A 3 -2.27 -12.74 14.23
N ASN A 4 -2.96 -13.83 13.94
CA ASN A 4 -2.56 -14.73 12.86
C ASN A 4 -3.12 -14.27 11.50
N HIS A 5 -2.65 -14.89 10.41
CA HIS A 5 -3.04 -14.54 9.05
C HIS A 5 -4.55 -14.57 8.79
N ASN A 6 -5.26 -15.56 9.35
CA ASN A 6 -6.70 -15.70 9.15
C ASN A 6 -7.49 -14.66 9.95
N GLU A 7 -7.04 -14.35 11.17
CA GLU A 7 -7.58 -13.26 11.98
C GLU A 7 -7.37 -11.91 11.27
N PHE A 8 -6.17 -11.65 10.74
CA PHE A 8 -5.89 -10.45 9.97
C PHE A 8 -6.83 -10.31 8.76
N LYS A 9 -7.01 -11.39 7.98
CA LYS A 9 -7.93 -11.39 6.84
C LYS A 9 -9.39 -11.15 7.24
N LEU A 10 -9.84 -11.76 8.34
CA LEU A 10 -11.18 -11.54 8.88
C LEU A 10 -11.37 -10.07 9.27
N LEU A 11 -10.47 -9.54 10.11
CA LEU A 11 -10.54 -8.17 10.63
C LEU A 11 -10.45 -7.13 9.51
N THR A 12 -9.55 -7.30 8.55
CA THR A 12 -9.44 -6.37 7.40
C THR A 12 -10.65 -6.43 6.48
N THR A 13 -11.29 -7.59 6.33
CA THR A 13 -12.54 -7.72 5.55
C THR A 13 -13.69 -7.00 6.24
N LEU A 14 -13.82 -7.16 7.56
CA LEU A 14 -14.81 -6.44 8.35
C LEU A 14 -14.57 -4.93 8.31
N LEU A 15 -13.31 -4.49 8.36
CA LEU A 15 -12.93 -3.07 8.35
C LEU A 15 -13.23 -2.41 7.00
N ASN A 16 -12.99 -3.13 5.91
CA ASN A 16 -13.13 -2.62 4.55
C ASN A 16 -14.56 -2.80 3.98
N ASN A 17 -15.51 -3.27 4.79
CA ASN A 17 -16.90 -3.40 4.35
C ASN A 17 -17.50 -2.02 4.03
N LYS A 18 -17.59 -1.71 2.73
CA LYS A 18 -18.07 -0.42 2.21
C LYS A 18 -19.58 -0.22 2.45
N ASN A 19 -20.34 -1.28 2.63
CA ASN A 19 -21.76 -1.23 2.96
C ASN A 19 -21.94 -1.37 4.48
N ARG A 20 -21.68 -0.29 5.22
CA ARG A 20 -21.81 -0.23 6.69
C ARG A 20 -23.19 -0.62 7.22
N SER A 21 -24.22 -0.62 6.36
CA SER A 21 -25.61 -0.95 6.67
C SER A 21 -25.97 -2.42 6.47
N ALA A 22 -25.13 -3.25 5.84
CA ALA A 22 -25.39 -4.67 5.64
C ALA A 22 -24.40 -5.52 6.44
N GLN A 23 -24.90 -6.31 7.40
CA GLN A 23 -24.11 -7.33 8.08
C GLN A 23 -23.55 -8.33 7.06
N LEU A 24 -22.26 -8.62 7.17
CA LEU A 24 -21.63 -9.65 6.35
C LEU A 24 -21.94 -11.03 6.91
N SER A 25 -22.44 -11.91 6.05
CA SER A 25 -22.49 -13.33 6.40
C SER A 25 -21.09 -13.94 6.37
N GLN A 26 -20.93 -15.11 7.01
CA GLN A 26 -19.68 -15.87 6.93
C GLN A 26 -19.29 -16.24 5.48
N ARG A 27 -20.28 -16.40 4.59
CA ARG A 27 -20.05 -16.65 3.17
C ARG A 27 -19.53 -15.41 2.44
N ASP A 28 -20.04 -14.23 2.78
CA ASP A 28 -19.54 -12.97 2.22
C ASP A 28 -18.09 -12.73 2.66
N ILE A 29 -17.80 -13.01 3.93
CA ILE A 29 -16.43 -12.91 4.47
C ILE A 29 -15.51 -13.89 3.74
N ALA A 30 -15.92 -15.14 3.53
CA ALA A 30 -15.13 -16.12 2.79
C ALA A 30 -14.81 -15.64 1.37
N SER A 31 -15.81 -15.09 0.67
CA SER A 31 -15.67 -14.57 -0.69
C SER A 31 -14.74 -13.35 -0.75
N GLN A 32 -14.85 -12.41 0.20
CA GLN A 32 -14.07 -11.17 0.19
C GLN A 32 -12.63 -11.37 0.70
N SER A 33 -12.44 -12.21 1.71
CA SER A 33 -11.12 -12.48 2.31
C SER A 33 -10.29 -13.51 1.53
N GLY A 34 -10.93 -14.29 0.65
CA GLY A 34 -10.29 -15.37 -0.11
C GLY A 34 -9.82 -16.51 0.78
N ILE A 35 -10.56 -16.85 1.84
CA ILE A 35 -10.34 -18.05 2.68
C ILE A 35 -11.59 -18.91 2.72
N SER A 36 -11.44 -20.20 3.01
CA SER A 36 -12.58 -21.13 3.03
C SER A 36 -13.59 -20.78 4.14
N LEU A 37 -14.86 -21.15 3.96
CA LEU A 37 -15.89 -20.97 4.98
C LEU A 37 -15.53 -21.65 6.31
N GLY A 38 -14.92 -22.84 6.25
CA GLY A 38 -14.42 -23.52 7.46
C GLY A 38 -13.32 -22.73 8.16
N THR A 39 -12.42 -22.11 7.41
CA THR A 39 -11.38 -21.22 7.94
C THR A 39 -11.98 -19.96 8.55
N VAL A 40 -13.02 -19.37 7.94
CA VAL A 40 -13.75 -18.22 8.52
C VAL A 40 -14.33 -18.59 9.88
N ASN A 41 -14.97 -19.76 10.00
CA ASN A 41 -15.54 -20.21 11.28
C ASN A 41 -14.48 -20.35 12.38
N SER A 42 -13.34 -20.96 12.06
CA SER A 42 -12.23 -21.08 13.01
C SER A 42 -11.63 -19.72 13.34
N ALA A 43 -11.53 -18.80 12.37
CA ALA A 43 -11.03 -17.45 12.58
C ALA A 43 -11.94 -16.62 13.47
N ILE A 44 -13.26 -16.70 13.29
CA ILE A 44 -14.26 -16.04 14.16
C ILE A 44 -14.11 -16.53 15.60
N LYS A 45 -14.10 -17.85 15.82
CA LYS A 45 -13.92 -18.41 17.18
C LYS A 45 -12.61 -17.95 17.83
N SER A 46 -11.52 -17.96 17.06
CA SER A 46 -10.20 -17.52 17.55
C SER A 46 -10.17 -16.03 17.87
N ALA A 47 -10.75 -15.19 17.01
CA ALA A 47 -10.81 -13.74 17.17
C ALA A 47 -11.72 -13.33 18.35
N GLU A 48 -12.84 -14.02 18.54
CA GLU A 48 -13.77 -13.80 19.65
C GLU A 48 -13.12 -14.15 21.00
N ASN A 49 -12.42 -15.28 21.09
CA ASN A 49 -11.66 -15.65 22.29
C ASN A 49 -10.58 -14.62 22.68
N LYS A 50 -10.10 -13.85 21.70
CA LYS A 50 -9.12 -12.77 21.89
C LYS A 50 -9.77 -11.39 22.06
N ASN A 51 -11.10 -11.31 22.12
CA ASN A 51 -11.87 -10.07 22.15
C ASN A 51 -11.60 -9.13 20.97
N LEU A 52 -11.21 -9.65 19.80
CA LEU A 52 -10.92 -8.83 18.61
C LEU A 52 -12.20 -8.49 17.81
N ILE A 53 -13.23 -9.32 17.97
CA ILE A 53 -14.55 -9.13 17.39
C ILE A 53 -15.61 -9.38 18.46
N GLU A 54 -16.79 -8.83 18.23
CA GLU A 54 -18.01 -9.15 18.97
C GLU A 54 -18.99 -9.85 18.03
N THR A 55 -19.71 -10.87 18.52
CA THR A 55 -20.72 -11.60 17.74
C THR A 55 -22.12 -11.57 18.37
N THR A 56 -22.25 -11.06 19.61
CA THR A 56 -23.45 -11.16 20.45
C THR A 56 -24.70 -10.54 19.83
N ASN A 57 -24.54 -9.41 19.15
CA ASN A 57 -25.62 -8.68 18.48
C ASN A 57 -25.31 -8.57 16.98
N GLU A 58 -24.09 -8.15 16.66
CA GLU A 58 -23.62 -7.95 15.30
C GLU A 58 -22.16 -8.35 15.21
N LEU A 59 -21.78 -8.98 14.09
CA LEU A 59 -20.37 -9.27 13.82
C LEU A 59 -19.62 -7.96 13.52
N ARG A 60 -18.92 -7.44 14.52
CA ARG A 60 -18.18 -6.17 14.42
C ARG A 60 -16.79 -6.28 15.04
N ILE A 61 -15.88 -5.43 14.58
CA ILE A 61 -14.54 -5.30 15.17
C ILE A 61 -14.64 -4.52 16.48
N THR A 62 -13.95 -4.98 17.52
CA THR A 62 -13.83 -4.27 18.80
C THR A 62 -12.69 -3.24 18.77
N GLU A 63 -12.56 -2.42 19.80
CA GLU A 63 -11.39 -1.54 19.94
C GLU A 63 -10.07 -2.32 19.99
N GLU A 64 -10.05 -3.49 20.65
CA GLU A 64 -8.85 -4.34 20.71
C GLU A 64 -8.53 -4.95 19.33
N GLY A 65 -9.56 -5.33 18.57
CA GLY A 65 -9.41 -5.74 17.17
C GLY A 65 -8.79 -4.64 16.31
N MET A 66 -9.26 -3.40 16.45
CA MET A 66 -8.68 -2.25 15.76
C MET A 66 -7.23 -2.00 16.16
N LYS A 67 -6.91 -2.02 17.47
CA LYS A 67 -5.54 -1.88 17.96
C LYS A 67 -4.62 -2.99 17.45
N SER A 68 -5.15 -4.20 17.29
CA SER A 68 -4.37 -5.34 16.76
C SER A 68 -3.98 -5.18 15.29
N LEU A 69 -4.73 -4.38 14.52
CA LEU A 69 -4.44 -4.06 13.12
C LEU A 69 -3.43 -2.92 12.94
N GLU A 70 -3.26 -2.05 13.94
CA GLU A 70 -2.41 -0.85 13.83
C GLU A 70 -0.95 -1.14 13.40
N PRO A 71 -0.27 -2.21 13.86
CA PRO A 71 1.09 -2.53 13.40
C PRO A 71 1.20 -2.86 11.90
N TYR A 72 0.09 -3.20 11.25
CA TYR A 72 0.05 -3.56 9.82
C TYR A 72 -0.41 -2.39 8.94
N LYS A 73 -0.70 -1.23 9.54
CA LYS A 73 -1.13 -0.05 8.81
C LYS A 73 0.04 0.49 7.98
N VAL A 74 -0.16 0.54 6.67
CA VAL A 74 0.78 1.20 5.76
C VAL A 74 0.74 2.70 6.03
N ARG A 75 1.89 3.27 6.42
CA ARG A 75 1.99 4.70 6.79
C ARG A 75 2.54 5.57 5.67
N ASN A 76 3.40 5.01 4.83
CA ASN A 76 4.05 5.71 3.73
C ASN A 76 4.21 4.80 2.50
N ALA A 77 4.61 5.41 1.39
CA ALA A 77 4.97 4.72 0.17
C ALA A 77 6.27 5.28 -0.41
N ILE A 78 7.09 4.38 -0.97
CA ILE A 78 8.32 4.71 -1.66
C ILE A 78 8.20 4.30 -3.13
N ILE A 79 8.37 5.27 -4.04
CA ILE A 79 8.39 5.04 -5.48
C ILE A 79 9.84 5.12 -5.98
N MET A 80 10.34 4.02 -6.55
CA MET A 80 11.71 3.95 -7.08
C MET A 80 11.74 4.32 -8.56
N ALA A 81 12.18 5.55 -8.85
CA ALA A 81 12.20 6.13 -10.20
C ALA A 81 13.62 6.49 -10.69
N ALA A 82 14.67 6.04 -9.99
CA ALA A 82 16.06 6.46 -10.27
C ALA A 82 16.72 5.84 -11.51
N GLY A 83 16.18 4.73 -12.04
CA GLY A 83 16.85 3.92 -13.06
C GLY A 83 16.76 4.46 -14.49
N PHE A 84 17.80 4.17 -15.29
CA PHE A 84 17.92 4.58 -16.71
C PHE A 84 16.81 4.11 -17.64
N SER A 85 16.11 3.02 -17.29
CA SER A 85 15.07 2.43 -18.14
C SER A 85 15.52 2.08 -19.56
N SER A 86 16.77 1.64 -19.73
CA SER A 86 17.44 1.39 -21.02
C SER A 86 16.69 0.47 -21.99
N ARG A 87 15.85 -0.43 -21.47
CA ARG A 87 14.98 -1.31 -22.30
C ARG A 87 13.86 -0.56 -23.04
N PHE A 88 13.64 0.72 -22.73
CA PHE A 88 12.69 1.61 -23.40
C PHE A 88 13.39 2.60 -24.34
N SER A 89 14.66 2.37 -24.66
CA SER A 89 15.37 3.13 -25.69
C SER A 89 14.67 2.97 -27.04
N PRO A 90 14.53 4.04 -27.85
CA PRO A 90 15.13 5.37 -27.67
C PRO A 90 14.31 6.35 -26.80
N ILE A 91 13.04 6.05 -26.48
CA ILE A 91 12.14 6.97 -25.75
C ILE A 91 12.72 7.39 -24.40
N SER A 92 13.38 6.47 -23.71
CA SER A 92 13.98 6.72 -22.39
C SER A 92 15.13 7.75 -22.40
N TYR A 93 15.71 8.08 -23.56
CA TYR A 93 16.79 9.09 -23.63
C TYR A 93 16.30 10.52 -23.42
N GLU A 94 15.01 10.77 -23.65
CA GLU A 94 14.40 12.08 -23.44
C GLU A 94 13.60 12.10 -22.14
N ILE A 95 12.79 11.06 -21.92
CA ILE A 95 11.78 10.99 -20.86
C ILE A 95 12.03 9.76 -19.97
N PRO A 96 12.30 9.92 -18.67
CA PRO A 96 12.35 8.81 -17.72
C PRO A 96 11.06 7.99 -17.73
N LYS A 97 11.16 6.67 -17.54
CA LYS A 97 9.99 5.77 -17.62
C LYS A 97 8.82 6.22 -16.72
N GLY A 98 9.11 6.72 -15.52
CA GLY A 98 8.08 7.21 -14.60
C GLY A 98 7.23 8.35 -15.18
N LEU A 99 7.77 9.12 -16.12
CA LEU A 99 7.12 10.28 -16.73
C LEU A 99 6.47 9.98 -18.10
N ILE A 100 6.58 8.73 -18.59
CA ILE A 100 5.91 8.33 -19.82
C ILE A 100 4.39 8.41 -19.64
N LYS A 101 3.70 8.90 -20.67
CA LYS A 101 2.25 8.93 -20.73
C LYS A 101 1.70 7.63 -21.32
N VAL A 102 0.73 7.02 -20.63
CA VAL A 102 0.00 5.85 -21.11
C VAL A 102 -1.49 6.14 -20.98
N ARG A 103 -2.20 6.09 -22.11
CA ARG A 103 -3.64 6.44 -22.19
C ARG A 103 -3.95 7.85 -21.64
N GLY A 104 -3.09 8.82 -21.95
CA GLY A 104 -3.27 10.23 -21.57
C GLY A 104 -2.74 10.60 -20.18
N GLU A 105 -2.36 9.64 -19.35
CA GLU A 105 -1.90 9.89 -17.98
C GLU A 105 -0.41 9.59 -17.81
N VAL A 106 0.29 10.43 -17.05
CA VAL A 106 1.68 10.18 -16.64
C VAL A 106 1.72 9.04 -15.62
N LEU A 107 2.60 8.06 -15.84
CA LEU A 107 2.63 6.84 -15.03
C LEU A 107 2.83 7.08 -13.53
N ILE A 108 3.74 7.98 -13.16
CA ILE A 108 4.02 8.27 -11.74
C ILE A 108 2.90 9.11 -11.11
N GLU A 109 2.32 10.08 -11.82
CA GLU A 109 1.17 10.84 -11.32
C GLU A 109 -0.01 9.92 -10.99
N ARG A 110 -0.29 8.96 -11.88
CA ARG A 110 -1.37 7.98 -11.65
C ARG A 110 -1.12 7.14 -10.40
N GLN A 111 0.12 6.72 -10.16
CA GLN A 111 0.48 5.97 -8.94
C GLN A 111 0.30 6.84 -7.68
N ILE A 112 0.72 8.10 -7.73
CA ILE A 112 0.55 9.04 -6.60
C ILE A 112 -0.94 9.24 -6.29
N LYS A 113 -1.78 9.47 -7.32
CA LYS A 113 -3.23 9.60 -7.16
C LYS A 113 -3.85 8.34 -6.52
N GLN A 114 -3.45 7.15 -6.98
CA GLN A 114 -3.93 5.88 -6.43
C GLN A 114 -3.50 5.66 -4.97
N LEU A 115 -2.28 6.07 -4.60
CA LEU A 115 -1.82 6.02 -3.21
C LEU A 115 -2.63 6.96 -2.31
N ASN A 116 -2.86 8.20 -2.76
CA ASN A 116 -3.70 9.17 -2.06
C ASN A 116 -5.15 8.67 -1.91
N GLU A 117 -5.73 8.08 -2.95
CA GLU A 117 -7.08 7.45 -2.91
C GLU A 117 -7.14 6.29 -1.90
N ALA A 118 -6.03 5.58 -1.69
CA ALA A 118 -5.90 4.54 -0.67
C ALA A 118 -5.60 5.10 0.74
N GLY A 119 -5.49 6.42 0.89
CA GLY A 119 -5.19 7.09 2.16
C GLY A 119 -3.71 7.16 2.53
N ILE A 120 -2.81 6.84 1.59
CA ILE A 120 -1.35 6.90 1.77
C ILE A 120 -0.84 8.23 1.21
N ASN A 121 -0.66 9.22 2.09
CA ASN A 121 -0.29 10.57 1.70
C ASN A 121 1.20 10.89 1.94
N ASP A 122 1.91 10.11 2.77
CA ASP A 122 3.35 10.24 2.95
C ASP A 122 4.06 9.45 1.83
N ILE A 123 4.37 10.13 0.74
CA ILE A 123 4.94 9.53 -0.46
C ILE A 123 6.33 10.11 -0.72
N THR A 124 7.32 9.23 -0.85
CA THR A 124 8.69 9.58 -1.22
C THR A 124 9.03 8.97 -2.58
N ILE A 125 9.57 9.79 -3.49
CA ILE A 125 10.02 9.38 -4.81
C ILE A 125 11.53 9.41 -4.84
N VAL A 126 12.15 8.25 -5.06
CA VAL A 126 13.60 8.14 -5.21
C VAL A 126 13.97 8.32 -6.67
N VAL A 127 14.71 9.37 -6.97
CA VAL A 127 15.05 9.79 -8.35
C VAL A 127 16.55 9.65 -8.62
N GLY A 128 16.96 9.75 -9.88
CA GLY A 128 18.34 9.54 -10.31
C GLY A 128 18.51 10.06 -11.72
N TYR A 129 18.43 9.17 -12.72
CA TYR A 129 18.52 9.57 -14.12
C TYR A 129 17.48 10.66 -14.48
N LYS A 130 17.96 11.84 -14.93
CA LYS A 130 17.14 13.02 -15.26
C LYS A 130 16.14 13.42 -14.17
N GLN A 131 16.60 13.36 -12.92
CA GLN A 131 15.80 13.69 -11.73
C GLN A 131 15.06 15.03 -11.81
N GLU A 132 15.62 16.02 -12.51
CA GLU A 132 15.07 17.38 -12.59
C GLU A 132 13.65 17.38 -13.17
N GLN A 133 13.35 16.42 -14.05
CA GLN A 133 12.02 16.29 -14.63
C GLN A 133 10.96 15.82 -13.63
N PHE A 134 11.34 15.32 -12.45
CA PHE A 134 10.42 14.90 -11.41
C PHE A 134 10.10 16.01 -10.40
N PHE A 135 10.90 17.09 -10.32
CA PHE A 135 10.78 18.09 -9.25
C PHE A 135 9.41 18.79 -9.18
N TYR A 136 8.72 18.94 -10.31
CA TYR A 136 7.36 19.51 -10.30
C TYR A 136 6.34 18.68 -9.49
N LEU A 137 6.64 17.39 -9.23
CA LEU A 137 5.75 16.51 -8.48
C LEU A 137 5.67 16.92 -7.00
N GLU A 138 6.72 17.54 -6.44
CA GLU A 138 6.71 18.01 -5.05
C GLU A 138 5.58 19.02 -4.86
N ASP A 139 5.49 20.03 -5.72
CA ASP A 139 4.44 21.05 -5.65
C ASP A 139 3.08 20.52 -6.11
N ALA A 140 3.04 19.73 -7.19
CA ALA A 140 1.78 19.28 -7.78
C ALA A 140 1.05 18.22 -6.94
N PHE A 141 1.78 17.42 -6.16
CA PHE A 141 1.23 16.28 -5.43
C PHE A 141 1.63 16.19 -3.96
N ASN A 142 2.42 17.15 -3.45
CA ASN A 142 2.91 17.17 -2.07
C ASN A 142 3.68 15.89 -1.69
N VAL A 143 4.57 15.45 -2.58
CA VAL A 143 5.47 14.29 -2.37
C VAL A 143 6.88 14.76 -2.02
N LYS A 144 7.68 13.89 -1.42
CA LYS A 144 9.11 14.15 -1.16
C LYS A 144 9.95 13.58 -2.28
N ILE A 145 11.00 14.28 -2.71
CA ILE A 145 11.97 13.73 -3.67
C ILE A 145 13.32 13.48 -3.00
N VAL A 146 13.87 12.27 -3.23
CA VAL A 146 15.18 11.87 -2.72
C VAL A 146 16.09 11.47 -3.90
N PRO A 147 17.14 12.25 -4.20
CA PRO A 147 18.16 11.86 -5.16
C PRO A 147 18.96 10.65 -4.69
N ASN A 148 19.10 9.64 -5.55
CA ASN A 148 20.02 8.53 -5.39
C ASN A 148 21.20 8.72 -6.35
N SER A 149 22.36 9.13 -5.85
CA SER A 149 23.57 9.33 -6.65
C SER A 149 24.19 8.03 -7.18
N GLU A 150 23.89 6.89 -6.55
CA GLU A 150 24.42 5.56 -6.92
C GLU A 150 23.55 4.85 -7.97
N TYR A 151 22.58 5.54 -8.58
CA TYR A 151 21.67 4.96 -9.58
C TYR A 151 22.38 4.37 -10.81
N SER A 152 23.60 4.83 -11.09
CA SER A 152 24.39 4.41 -12.26
C SER A 152 25.37 3.29 -11.98
N THR A 153 25.79 3.11 -10.73
CA THR A 153 26.81 2.14 -10.31
C THR A 153 26.23 0.97 -9.54
N ARG A 154 25.03 1.12 -8.97
CA ARG A 154 24.30 0.08 -8.25
C ARG A 154 22.94 -0.17 -8.87
N ASN A 155 22.39 -1.34 -8.56
CA ASN A 155 21.02 -1.68 -8.91
C ASN A 155 20.04 -0.93 -7.98
N ASN A 156 18.75 -1.23 -8.11
CA ASN A 156 17.67 -0.59 -7.38
C ASN A 156 17.81 -0.65 -5.84
N ASN A 157 18.62 -1.55 -5.29
CA ASN A 157 18.91 -1.62 -3.85
C ASN A 157 19.48 -0.31 -3.27
N SER A 158 20.26 0.46 -4.04
CA SER A 158 20.77 1.77 -3.60
C SER A 158 19.64 2.78 -3.41
N SER A 159 18.56 2.64 -4.18
CA SER A 159 17.39 3.51 -4.04
C SER A 159 16.65 3.25 -2.74
N ILE A 160 16.56 1.99 -2.30
CA ILE A 160 16.00 1.66 -0.98
C ILE A 160 16.93 2.14 0.13
N MET A 161 18.24 1.96 -0.02
CA MET A 161 19.22 2.41 0.96
C MET A 161 19.16 3.93 1.19
N ALA A 162 18.95 4.71 0.13
CA ALA A 162 18.81 6.17 0.20
C ALA A 162 17.64 6.64 1.10
N VAL A 163 16.66 5.77 1.35
CA VAL A 163 15.49 6.04 2.21
C VAL A 163 15.32 4.99 3.31
N ALA A 164 16.40 4.33 3.71
CA ALA A 164 16.35 3.25 4.71
C ALA A 164 15.75 3.71 6.04
N ASN A 165 15.95 4.98 6.41
CA ASN A 165 15.39 5.61 7.60
C ASN A 165 13.87 5.86 7.53
N GLN A 166 13.25 5.66 6.37
CA GLN A 166 11.80 5.83 6.15
C GLN A 166 11.07 4.48 6.10
N LEU A 167 11.79 3.36 6.17
CA LEU A 167 11.18 2.02 6.21
C LEU A 167 10.71 1.74 7.65
N SER A 168 9.42 1.45 7.80
CA SER A 168 8.77 1.09 9.07
C SER A 168 8.80 -0.39 9.36
#